data_AF-A0A1M6S209-F1
#
_entry.id   AF-A0A1M6S209-F1
#
_cell.length_a   1.000
_cell.length_b   1.000
_cell.length_c   1.000
_cell.angle_alpha   90.00
_cell.angle_beta   90.00
_cell.angle_gamma   90.00
#
_symmetry.space_group_name_H-M   'P 1'
#
loop_
_entity.id
_entity.type
_entity.pdbx_description
1 polymer ?
#
loop_
_entity_poly.entity_id
_entity_poly.type
_entity_poly.pdbx_seq_one_letter_code
_entity_poly.pdbx_strand_id
1 'polypeptide(L)' 'MSNRPKRYKEEFKKQIVKLIKGGKSPSEIVKEYNIARSTVNKWVKDYTTSGSFKAKDNRSQEEN' A
#
# COMPACT_ATOMS: atom_id res chain seq x y z
N MET A 1 19.98 6.84 -11.63
CA MET A 1 19.11 5.73 -12.06
C MET A 1 17.65 6.15 -11.90
N SER A 2 16.79 5.98 -12.91
CA SER A 2 15.38 6.39 -12.84
C SER A 2 14.57 5.43 -11.95
N ASN A 3 14.61 5.66 -10.64
CA ASN A 3 13.72 4.99 -9.68
C ASN A 3 12.31 5.56 -9.85
N ARG A 4 11.57 5.03 -10.83
CA ARG A 4 10.14 5.27 -10.94
C ARG A 4 9.48 4.68 -9.70
N PRO A 5 8.73 5.46 -8.91
CA PRO A 5 7.96 4.89 -7.81
C PRO A 5 7.03 3.83 -8.41
N LYS A 6 7.08 2.61 -7.87
CA LYS A 6 6.13 1.54 -8.23
C LYS A 6 4.74 2.02 -7.85
N ARG A 7 4.03 2.62 -8.82
CA ARG A 7 2.64 3.02 -8.67
C ARG A 7 1.80 1.75 -8.67
N TYR A 8 1.44 1.29 -7.48
CA TYR A 8 0.41 0.27 -7.33
C TYR A 8 -0.93 0.87 -7.76
N LYS A 9 -1.65 0.16 -8.64
CA LYS A 9 -3.00 0.55 -9.05
C LYS A 9 -3.90 0.65 -7.82
N GLU A 10 -4.84 1.59 -7.83
CA GLU A 10 -5.81 1.74 -6.72
C GLU A 10 -6.62 0.46 -6.51
N GLU A 11 -6.94 -0.24 -7.59
CA GLU A 11 -7.61 -1.55 -7.61
C GLU A 11 -6.84 -2.58 -6.77
N PHE A 12 -5.53 -2.63 -6.96
CA PHE A 12 -4.63 -3.52 -6.23
C PHE A 12 -4.55 -3.16 -4.74
N LYS A 13 -4.42 -1.86 -4.42
CA LYS A 13 -4.44 -1.39 -3.03
C LYS A 13 -5.75 -1.74 -2.33
N LYS A 14 -6.89 -1.57 -3.01
CA LYS A 14 -8.23 -1.97 -2.53
C LYS A 14 -8.31 -3.46 -2.26
N GLN A 15 -7.81 -4.30 -3.16
CA GLN A 15 -7.79 -5.75 -2.98
C GLN A 15 -7.01 -6.13 -1.72
N ILE A 16 -5.82 -5.58 -1.52
CA ILE A 16 -5.01 -5.84 -0.33
C ILE A 16 -5.73 -5.43 0.95
N VAL A 17 -6.29 -4.22 1.01
CA VAL A 17 -7.03 -3.77 2.20
C VAL A 17 -8.27 -4.63 2.46
N LYS A 18 -8.97 -5.06 1.40
CA LYS A 18 -10.14 -5.94 1.53
C LYS A 18 -9.76 -7.31 2.10
N LEU A 19 -8.63 -7.87 1.69
CA LEU A 19 -8.11 -9.12 2.27
C LEU A 19 -7.77 -8.97 3.76
N ILE A 20 -7.12 -7.87 4.16
CA ILE A 20 -6.81 -7.58 5.57
C ILE A 20 -8.10 -7.43 6.39
N LYS A 21 -9.07 -6.65 5.88
CA LYS A 21 -10.38 -6.50 6.53
C LYS A 21 -11.18 -7.81 6.59
N GLY A 22 -10.93 -8.72 5.65
CA GLY A 22 -11.49 -10.07 5.63
C GLY A 22 -10.80 -11.06 6.57
N GLY A 23 -9.85 -10.62 7.40
CA GLY A 23 -9.17 -11.46 8.38
C GLY A 23 -7.84 -12.08 7.92
N LYS A 24 -7.38 -11.77 6.70
CA LYS A 24 -6.08 -12.23 6.20
C LYS A 24 -4.95 -11.48 6.92
N SER A 25 -3.88 -12.19 7.29
CA SER A 25 -2.78 -11.56 8.02
C SER A 25 -1.93 -10.65 7.13
N PRO A 26 -1.51 -9.46 7.60
CA PRO A 26 -0.60 -8.59 6.87
C PRO A 26 0.70 -9.30 6.48
N SER A 27 1.20 -10.16 7.36
CA SER A 27 2.41 -10.95 7.13
C SER A 27 2.29 -11.93 5.96
N GLU A 28 1.11 -12.49 5.72
CA GLU A 28 0.88 -13.39 4.58
C GLU A 28 0.84 -12.59 3.29
N ILE A 29 0.14 -11.45 3.28
CA ILE A 29 0.11 -10.55 2.13
C ILE A 29 1.49 -10.01 1.78
N VAL A 30 2.29 -9.66 2.79
CA VAL A 30 3.68 -9.20 2.61
C VAL A 30 4.51 -10.26 1.90
N LYS A 31 4.34 -11.54 2.25
CA LYS A 31 5.04 -12.67 1.61
C LYS A 31 4.50 -12.99 0.22
N GLU A 32 3.18 -13.07 0.08
CA GLU A 32 2.48 -13.45 -1.16
C GLU A 32 2.67 -12.42 -2.27
N TYR A 33 2.58 -11.14 -1.94
CA TYR A 33 2.66 -10.04 -2.91
C TYR A 33 3.99 -9.29 -2.88
N ASN A 34 4.93 -9.69 -2.01
CA ASN A 34 6.21 -9.01 -1.81
C ASN A 34 6.06 -7.49 -1.57
N ILE A 35 5.11 -7.14 -0.70
CA ILE A 35 4.81 -5.74 -0.34
C ILE A 35 5.35 -5.49 1.06
N ALA A 36 6.00 -4.35 1.29
CA ALA A 36 6.44 -4.00 2.64
C ALA A 36 5.25 -3.88 3.61
N ARG A 37 5.41 -4.43 4.83
CA ARG A 37 4.36 -4.38 5.87
C ARG A 37 3.94 -2.94 6.19
N SER A 38 4.89 -2.02 6.17
CA SER A 38 4.65 -0.57 6.33
C SER A 38 3.71 -0.02 5.27
N THR A 39 3.85 -0.45 4.01
CA THR A 39 2.97 -0.07 2.90
C THR A 39 1.55 -0.61 3.09
N VAL A 40 1.40 -1.87 3.50
CA VAL A 40 0.09 -2.48 3.78
C VAL A 40 -0.63 -1.73 4.90
N ASN A 41 0.07 -1.47 6.02
CA ASN A 41 -0.50 -0.71 7.14
C ASN A 41 -0.92 0.70 6.72
N LYS A 42 -0.12 1.37 5.88
CA LYS A 42 -0.43 2.70 5.34
C LYS A 42 -1.71 2.67 4.51
N TRP A 43 -1.85 1.69 3.60
CA TRP A 43 -3.07 1.53 2.79
C TRP A 43 -4.31 1.26 3.64
N VAL A 44 -4.20 0.42 4.67
CA VAL A 44 -5.33 0.15 5.58
C VAL A 44 -5.75 1.42 6.32
N LYS A 45 -4.78 2.21 6.81
CA LYS A 45 -5.04 3.49 7.48
C LYS A 45 -5.67 4.51 6.54
N ASP A 46 -5.08 4.74 5.37
CA ASP A 46 -5.58 5.69 4.37
C ASP A 46 -7.01 5.32 3.91
N TYR A 47 -7.28 4.04 3.68
CA TYR A 47 -8.59 3.55 3.30
C TYR A 47 -9.63 3.69 4.42
N THR A 48 -9.22 3.55 5.68
CA THR A 48 -10.13 3.66 6.84
C THR A 48 -10.44 5.13 7.15
N THR A 49 -9.47 6.03 7.00
CA THR A 49 -9.65 7.46 7.28
C THR A 49 -10.36 8.20 6.14
N SER A 50 -9.99 7.95 4.89
CA SER A 50 -10.46 8.75 3.74
C SER A 50 -11.27 7.96 2.71
N GLY A 51 -11.34 6.63 2.82
CA GLY A 51 -11.95 5.77 1.79
C GLY A 51 -11.20 5.77 0.45
N SER A 52 -10.06 6.47 0.38
CA SER A 52 -9.31 6.74 -0.84
C SER A 52 -7.81 6.64 -0.59
N PHE A 53 -7.08 6.13 -1.58
CA PHE A 53 -5.61 6.03 -1.55
C PHE A 53 -4.93 7.31 -2.08
N LYS A 54 -5.69 8.40 -2.26
CA LYS A 54 -5.24 9.68 -2.83
C LYS A 54 -4.57 10.63 -1.83
N ALA A 55 -4.40 10.24 -0.58
CA ALA A 55 -3.74 11.09 0.40
C ALA A 55 -2.21 11.05 0.23
N LYS A 56 -1.71 11.97 -0.60
CA LYS A 56 -0.30 12.33 -0.74
C LYS A 56 0.59 11.29 -1.44
N ASP A 57 0.37 11.08 -2.73
CA ASP A 57 1.45 10.75 -3.69
C ASP A 57 2.30 12.01 -3.94
N ASN A 58 2.73 12.66 -2.86
CA ASN A 58 3.74 13.71 -2.90
C ASN A 58 4.73 13.39 -1.77
N ARG A 59 5.62 12.45 -2.07
CA ARG A 59 6.81 12.19 -1.27
C ARG A 59 7.95 11.97 -2.24
N SER A 60 8.41 13.07 -2.84
CA SER A 60 9.80 13.20 -3.25
C SER A 60 10.72 12.98 -2.05
N GLN A 61 11.97 12.62 -2.36
CA GLN A 61 13.19 12.48 -1.56
C GLN A 61 13.75 11.07 -1.80
N GLU A 62 14.59 10.87 -2.81
CA GLU A 62 16.00 11.30 -2.87
C GLU A 62 16.76 10.76 -1.64
N GLU A 63 17.52 9.68 -1.81
CA GLU A 63 18.99 9.74 -1.72
C GLU A 63 19.64 8.42 -2.15
N ASN A 64 20.77 8.60 -2.85
CA ASN A 64 21.80 7.68 -3.38
C ASN A 64 21.50 6.86 -4.64
#